data_AF-A0A9R1WKC2-F1
#
_entry.id   AF-A0A9R1WKC2-F1
#
_cell.length_a   1.000
_cell.length_b   1.000
_cell.length_c   1.000
_cell.angle_alpha   90.00
_cell.angle_beta   90.00
_cell.angle_gamma   90.00
#
_symmetry.space_group_name_H-M   'P 1'
#
loop_
_entity.id
_entity.type
_entity.pdbx_description
1 polymer ?
#
loop_
_entity_poly.entity_id
_entity_poly.type
_entity_poly.pdbx_seq_one_letter_code
_entity_poly.pdbx_strand_id
1 'polypeptide(L)'
;MAQLNLTQTLIFASYKLIKNFYQTVFNILVLPSSRGKGTGSFGKRRNKTHTLCVRCGRRSFHLQKSRCSACAYPAARVRKYNWSVKAIRRKTTGTGRMRYLRNVPRRFKSNFREGTQATPRSKGAVATA
;
A
#
# COMPACT_ATOMS: atom_id res chain seq x y z
N MET A 1 -33.43 30.60 -65.20
CA MET A 1 -32.51 30.69 -64.04
C MET A 1 -32.30 29.32 -63.38
N ALA A 2 -31.95 28.27 -64.13
CA ALA A 2 -31.81 26.91 -63.56
C ALA A 2 -30.76 26.04 -64.27
N GLN A 3 -29.69 26.63 -64.81
CA GLN A 3 -28.64 25.87 -65.50
C GLN A 3 -27.20 26.10 -64.97
N LEU A 4 -27.02 26.83 -63.87
CA LEU A 4 -25.70 27.04 -63.23
C LEU A 4 -25.48 26.21 -61.94
N ASN A 5 -26.34 25.23 -61.64
CA ASN A 5 -26.30 24.52 -60.35
C ASN A 5 -25.74 23.09 -60.41
N LEU A 6 -25.48 22.52 -61.59
CA LEU A 6 -25.00 21.13 -61.72
C LEU A 6 -23.47 21.01 -61.66
N THR A 7 -22.72 22.02 -62.14
CA THR A 7 -21.25 22.00 -62.09
C THR A 7 -20.69 22.35 -60.71
N GLN A 8 -21.37 23.21 -59.94
CA GLN A 8 -20.99 23.51 -58.55
C GLN A 8 -21.23 22.31 -57.61
N THR A 9 -22.29 21.52 -57.79
CA THR A 9 -22.55 20.35 -56.93
C THR A 9 -21.54 19.22 -57.12
N LEU A 10 -21.05 19.01 -58.35
CA LEU A 10 -20.06 17.97 -58.66
C LEU A 10 -18.66 18.29 -58.09
N ILE A 11 -18.31 19.58 -58.03
CA ILE A 11 -17.07 20.06 -57.41
C ILE A 11 -17.12 19.87 -55.89
N PHE A 12 -18.23 20.25 -55.23
CA PHE A 12 -18.40 20.03 -53.78
C PHE A 12 -18.45 18.54 -53.39
N ALA A 13 -19.04 17.68 -54.23
CA ALA A 13 -19.08 16.23 -54.00
C ALA A 13 -17.67 15.59 -54.05
N SER A 14 -16.83 16.03 -54.99
CA SER A 14 -15.44 15.57 -55.13
C SER A 14 -14.58 15.93 -53.92
N TYR A 15 -14.65 17.18 -53.43
CA TYR A 15 -13.90 17.58 -52.23
C TYR A 15 -14.34 16.85 -50.95
N LYS A 16 -15.61 16.43 -50.86
CA LYS A 16 -16.16 15.70 -49.71
C LYS A 16 -15.72 14.22 -49.70
N LEU A 17 -15.64 13.58 -50.86
CA LEU A 17 -15.10 12.22 -51.01
C LEU A 17 -13.60 12.17 -50.69
N ILE A 18 -12.83 13.15 -51.18
CA ILE A 18 -11.39 13.25 -50.90
C ILE A 18 -11.14 13.51 -49.40
N LYS A 19 -11.86 14.46 -48.77
CA LYS A 19 -11.71 14.73 -47.32
C LYS A 19 -12.13 13.52 -46.46
N ASN A 20 -13.20 12.80 -46.82
CA ASN A 20 -13.59 11.59 -46.10
C ASN A 20 -12.56 10.47 -46.24
N PHE A 21 -11.95 10.30 -47.40
CA PHE A 21 -10.88 9.33 -47.62
C PHE A 21 -9.64 9.65 -46.76
N TYR A 22 -9.19 10.91 -46.73
CA TYR A 22 -8.10 11.33 -45.84
C TYR A 22 -8.45 11.18 -44.36
N GLN A 23 -9.69 11.46 -43.96
CA GLN A 23 -10.14 11.30 -42.57
C GLN A 23 -10.24 9.82 -42.14
N THR A 24 -10.66 8.92 -43.04
CA THR A 24 -10.71 7.48 -42.75
C THR A 24 -9.32 6.84 -42.72
N VAL A 25 -8.41 7.25 -43.61
CA VAL A 25 -7.01 6.76 -43.60
C VAL A 25 -6.25 7.29 -42.38
N PHE A 26 -6.50 8.54 -41.95
CA PHE A 26 -5.93 9.10 -40.72
C PHE A 26 -6.43 8.35 -39.46
N ASN A 27 -7.71 7.99 -39.39
CA ASN A 27 -8.26 7.24 -38.25
C ASN A 27 -7.82 5.75 -38.22
N ILE A 28 -7.54 5.12 -39.37
CA ILE A 28 -7.02 3.74 -39.44
C ILE A 28 -5.51 3.68 -39.07
N LEU A 29 -4.72 4.69 -39.45
CA LEU A 29 -3.29 4.78 -39.10
C LEU A 29 -3.05 5.25 -37.65
N VAL A 30 -4.01 5.95 -37.05
CA VAL A 30 -3.99 6.37 -35.63
C VAL A 30 -4.85 5.43 -34.79
N LEU A 31 -4.69 4.12 -34.97
CA LEU A 31 -5.11 3.14 -33.96
C LEU A 31 -4.28 3.40 -32.69
N PRO A 32 -4.89 3.69 -31.52
CA PRO A 32 -4.17 3.83 -30.26
C PRO A 32 -3.69 2.45 -29.83
N SER A 33 -2.56 2.04 -30.39
CA SER A 33 -1.82 0.86 -29.97
C SER A 33 -1.65 0.91 -28.45
N SER A 34 -1.96 -0.20 -27.79
CA SER A 34 -1.88 -0.45 -26.34
C SER A 34 -0.45 -0.41 -25.76
N ARG A 35 0.45 0.39 -26.35
CA ARG A 35 1.87 0.61 -26.01
C ARG A 35 2.12 1.43 -24.72
N GLY A 36 1.15 1.54 -23.81
CA GLY A 36 1.19 2.60 -22.77
C GLY A 36 1.16 2.16 -21.29
N LYS A 37 0.69 0.96 -20.94
CA LYS A 37 0.25 0.68 -19.55
C LYS A 37 1.19 -0.26 -18.77
N GLY A 38 1.79 -1.24 -19.45
CA GLY A 38 2.58 -2.31 -18.83
C GLY A 38 4.09 -2.10 -18.97
N THR A 39 4.72 -2.87 -19.85
CA THR A 39 6.18 -3.04 -19.95
C THR A 39 6.96 -1.72 -19.98
N GLY A 40 6.58 -0.76 -20.84
CA GLY A 40 7.23 0.54 -20.92
C GLY A 40 7.04 1.44 -19.68
N SER A 41 5.99 1.22 -18.89
CA SER A 41 5.73 1.98 -17.65
C SER A 41 6.55 1.44 -16.47
N PHE A 42 6.80 0.13 -16.41
CA PHE A 42 7.61 -0.50 -15.37
C PHE A 42 9.08 -0.04 -15.39
N GLY A 43 9.67 0.13 -16.58
CA GLY A 43 11.04 0.63 -16.73
C GLY A 43 11.26 2.02 -16.13
N LYS A 44 10.20 2.83 -16.02
CA LYS A 44 10.28 4.21 -15.49
C LYS A 44 10.14 4.30 -13.97
N ARG A 45 9.97 3.20 -13.23
CA ARG A 45 9.68 3.18 -11.77
C ARG A 45 10.90 3.37 -10.86
N ARG A 46 11.69 4.42 -11.12
CA ARG A 46 12.87 4.79 -10.29
C ARG A 46 12.53 5.56 -9.02
N ASN A 47 11.52 6.42 -9.06
CA ASN A 47 11.12 7.25 -7.93
C ASN A 47 10.34 6.43 -6.88
N LYS A 48 10.68 6.58 -5.60
CA LYS A 48 10.04 5.83 -4.50
C LYS A 48 9.04 6.72 -3.76
N THR A 49 7.81 6.25 -3.65
CA THR A 49 6.76 6.93 -2.88
C THR A 49 6.78 6.50 -1.40
N HIS A 50 7.08 5.22 -1.13
CA HIS A 50 7.06 4.64 0.21
C HIS A 50 8.44 4.16 0.68
N THR A 51 8.85 4.59 1.88
CA THR A 51 10.04 4.09 2.59
C THR A 51 9.67 3.43 3.92
N LEU A 52 10.68 2.93 4.65
CA LEU A 52 10.53 2.33 5.97
C LEU A 52 10.05 3.38 6.98
N CYS A 53 9.03 3.03 7.77
CA CYS A 53 8.55 3.85 8.86
C CYS A 53 9.27 3.52 10.16
N VAL A 54 9.77 4.55 10.86
CA VAL A 54 10.48 4.42 12.15
C VAL A 54 9.64 3.72 13.22
N ARG A 55 8.33 4.04 13.33
CA ARG A 55 7.47 3.47 14.38
C ARG A 55 7.13 1.99 14.17
N CYS A 56 6.83 1.57 12.94
CA CYS A 56 6.28 0.24 12.67
C CYS A 56 7.18 -0.69 11.84
N GLY A 57 8.32 -0.20 11.35
CA GLY A 57 9.28 -0.99 10.55
C GLY A 57 8.77 -1.45 9.18
N ARG A 58 7.61 -0.94 8.72
CA ARG A 58 7.01 -1.31 7.42
C ARG A 58 7.37 -0.28 6.35
N ARG A 59 7.57 -0.72 5.11
CA ARG A 59 7.71 0.15 3.93
C ARG A 59 6.35 0.75 3.58
N SER A 60 5.95 1.78 4.33
CA SER A 60 4.62 2.38 4.25
C SER A 60 4.63 3.88 4.54
N PHE A 61 5.81 4.46 4.78
CA PHE A 61 5.95 5.89 5.00
C PHE A 61 5.94 6.63 3.67
N HIS A 62 4.92 7.43 3.40
CA HIS A 62 4.82 8.22 2.17
C HIS A 62 5.70 9.47 2.28
N LEU A 63 6.68 9.62 1.38
CA LEU A 63 7.68 10.71 1.44
C LEU A 63 7.05 12.09 1.27
N GLN A 64 6.36 12.31 0.15
CA GLN A 64 5.81 13.63 -0.18
C GLN A 64 4.76 14.12 0.83
N LYS A 65 3.97 13.20 1.40
CA LYS A 65 2.88 13.50 2.33
C LYS A 65 3.29 13.34 3.79
N SER A 66 4.55 12.99 4.05
CA SER A 66 5.12 12.72 5.38
C SER A 66 4.21 11.91 6.31
N ARG A 67 3.54 10.87 5.77
CA ARG A 67 2.53 10.10 6.51
C ARG A 67 2.63 8.61 6.26
N CYS A 68 2.60 7.82 7.33
CA CYS A 68 2.61 6.36 7.24
C CYS A 68 1.21 5.78 6.98
N SER A 69 1.04 5.06 5.88
CA SER A 69 -0.21 4.37 5.56
C SER A 69 -0.49 3.19 6.50
N ALA A 70 0.50 2.66 7.22
CA ALA A 70 0.31 1.55 8.15
C ALA A 70 -0.11 2.02 9.54
N CYS A 71 0.65 2.91 10.17
CA CYS A 71 0.47 3.31 11.57
C CYS A 71 0.06 4.79 11.76
N ALA A 72 -0.04 5.57 10.68
CA ALA A 72 -0.30 7.02 10.68
C ALA A 72 0.75 7.91 11.38
N TYR A 73 1.98 7.46 11.56
CA TYR A 73 3.10 8.35 11.90
C TYR A 73 3.10 9.57 10.96
N PRO A 74 3.18 10.82 11.47
CA PRO A 74 3.55 11.27 12.82
C PRO A 74 2.44 11.33 13.88
N ALA A 75 1.18 11.03 13.56
CA ALA A 75 0.07 11.16 14.50
C ALA A 75 0.32 10.42 15.84
N ALA A 76 -0.17 10.97 16.95
CA ALA A 76 0.01 10.38 18.28
C ALA A 76 -0.65 9.00 18.39
N ARG A 77 -1.90 8.88 17.91
CA ARG A 77 -2.65 7.62 17.93
C ARG A 77 -2.24 6.72 16.77
N VAL A 78 -2.13 5.42 17.05
CA VAL A 78 -1.91 4.40 16.00
C VAL A 78 -3.18 4.21 15.19
N ARG A 79 -3.06 4.26 13.86
CA ARG A 79 -4.15 4.01 12.92
C ARG A 79 -4.76 2.61 13.10
N LYS A 80 -6.07 2.54 13.39
CA LYS A 80 -6.88 1.32 13.47
C LYS A 80 -8.22 1.56 12.75
N TYR A 81 -8.70 0.54 12.04
CA TYR A 81 -10.03 0.55 11.43
C TYR A 81 -10.72 -0.77 11.73
N ASN A 82 -11.96 -0.71 12.21
CA ASN A 82 -12.72 -1.88 12.65
C ASN A 82 -13.06 -2.83 11.49
N TRP A 83 -13.23 -2.30 10.27
CA TRP A 83 -13.42 -3.12 9.07
C TRP A 83 -12.19 -3.96 8.69
N SER A 84 -11.00 -3.69 9.26
CA SER A 84 -9.77 -4.40 8.94
C SER A 84 -9.30 -5.33 10.07
N VAL A 85 -10.10 -6.35 10.37
CA VAL A 85 -9.86 -7.31 11.46
C VAL A 85 -8.46 -7.97 11.37
N LYS A 86 -8.07 -8.43 10.17
CA LYS A 86 -6.76 -9.05 9.94
C LYS A 86 -5.60 -8.08 10.19
N ALA A 87 -5.77 -6.79 9.88
CA ALA A 87 -4.73 -5.80 10.11
C ALA A 87 -4.59 -5.46 11.60
N ILE A 88 -5.70 -5.45 12.33
CA ILE A 88 -5.72 -5.29 13.80
C ILE A 88 -4.96 -6.46 14.44
N ARG A 89 -5.29 -7.71 14.09
CA ARG A 89 -4.63 -8.91 14.67
C ARG A 89 -3.12 -8.93 14.49
N ARG A 90 -2.60 -8.47 13.34
CA ARG A 90 -1.14 -8.42 13.06
C ARG A 90 -0.36 -7.39 13.88
N LYS A 91 -1.03 -6.47 14.59
CA LYS A 91 -0.40 -5.38 15.34
C LYS A 91 -0.85 -5.32 16.79
N THR A 92 -1.79 -6.17 17.19
CA THR A 92 -2.35 -6.16 18.53
C THR A 92 -1.29 -6.51 19.56
N THR A 93 -1.52 -6.10 20.81
CA THR A 93 -0.70 -6.51 21.95
C THR A 93 -0.70 -8.04 22.03
N GLY A 94 0.48 -8.66 22.12
CA GLY A 94 0.59 -10.13 22.05
C GLY A 94 1.65 -10.61 21.06
N THR A 95 1.80 -9.92 19.92
CA THR A 95 2.63 -10.43 18.81
C THR A 95 4.12 -10.08 18.91
N GLY A 96 4.51 -9.27 19.88
CA GLY A 96 5.88 -8.73 20.02
C GLY A 96 6.61 -9.27 21.25
N ARG A 97 7.74 -8.64 21.58
CA ARG A 97 8.61 -9.05 22.70
C ARG A 97 7.96 -8.98 24.09
N MET A 98 6.90 -8.19 24.27
CA MET A 98 6.14 -8.04 25.52
C MET A 98 7.00 -7.98 26.80
N ARG A 99 8.10 -7.20 26.78
CA ARG A 99 9.12 -7.22 27.84
C ARG A 99 8.55 -6.99 29.25
N TYR A 100 7.66 -6.02 29.39
CA TYR A 100 7.00 -5.71 30.67
C TYR A 100 5.80 -6.64 30.91
N LEU A 101 4.86 -6.67 29.96
CA LEU A 101 3.60 -7.41 30.09
C LEU A 101 3.77 -8.92 30.29
N ARG A 102 4.89 -9.53 29.91
CA ARG A 102 5.14 -10.96 30.16
C ARG A 102 5.41 -11.26 31.64
N ASN A 103 6.05 -10.33 32.34
CA ASN A 103 6.39 -10.48 33.76
C ASN A 103 5.22 -10.10 34.67
N VAL A 104 4.32 -9.23 34.18
CA VAL A 104 3.19 -8.70 34.94
C VAL A 104 2.25 -9.81 35.46
N PRO A 105 1.73 -10.75 34.64
CA PRO A 105 0.91 -11.86 35.13
C PRO A 105 1.64 -12.77 36.15
N ARG A 106 2.96 -12.96 35.97
CA ARG A 106 3.77 -13.73 36.92
C ARG A 106 3.82 -13.02 38.29
N ARG A 107 4.00 -11.70 38.31
CA ARG A 107 3.97 -10.90 39.55
C ARG A 107 2.57 -10.82 40.16
N PHE A 108 1.52 -10.76 39.34
CA PHE A 108 0.13 -10.82 39.82
C PHE A 108 -0.13 -12.12 40.59
N LYS A 109 0.37 -13.26 40.13
CA LYS A 109 0.23 -14.54 40.85
C LYS A 109 0.91 -14.55 42.22
N SER A 110 1.92 -13.71 42.42
CA SER A 110 2.61 -13.52 43.68
C SER A 110 2.21 -12.24 44.40
N ASN A 111 1.06 -11.63 44.06
CA ASN A 111 0.54 -10.39 44.65
C ASN A 111 1.56 -9.23 44.72
N PHE A 112 2.42 -9.10 43.70
CA PHE A 112 3.47 -8.07 43.64
C PHE A 112 4.38 -8.03 44.87
N ARG A 113 4.67 -9.17 45.49
CA ARG A 113 5.69 -9.23 46.57
C ARG A 113 7.05 -8.76 46.05
N GLU A 114 7.66 -7.82 46.76
CA GLU A 114 8.99 -7.26 46.50
C GLU A 114 9.90 -7.45 47.72
N GLY A 115 11.22 -7.48 47.51
CA GLY A 115 12.21 -7.54 48.61
C GLY A 115 12.36 -8.87 49.35
N THR A 116 11.55 -9.89 49.06
CA THR A 116 11.67 -11.21 49.69
C THR A 116 12.73 -12.06 48.99
N GLN A 117 13.71 -12.59 49.74
CA GLN A 117 14.66 -13.57 49.22
C GLN A 117 14.06 -14.97 49.23
N ALA A 118 14.36 -15.77 48.20
CA ALA A 118 13.97 -17.17 48.17
C ALA A 118 14.76 -17.93 49.25
N THR A 119 14.08 -18.73 50.07
CA THR A 119 14.75 -19.59 51.03
C THR A 119 15.70 -20.53 50.29
N PRO A 120 16.97 -20.68 50.74
CA PRO A 120 17.91 -21.57 50.09
C PRO A 120 17.37 -23.00 50.13
N ARG A 121 17.49 -23.74 49.03
CA ARG A 121 17.14 -25.17 49.01
C ARG A 121 18.21 -25.94 49.77
N SER A 122 17.83 -26.69 50.81
CA SER A 122 18.73 -27.68 51.41
C SER A 122 19.01 -28.77 50.38
N LYS A 123 20.28 -29.07 50.12
CA LYS A 123 20.65 -30.28 49.36
C LYS A 123 20.28 -31.46 50.26
N GLY A 124 19.20 -32.16 49.93
CA GLY A 124 18.87 -33.40 50.62
C GLY A 124 20.07 -34.34 50.56
N ALA A 125 20.43 -34.95 51.69
CA ALA A 125 21.42 -36.00 51.72
C ALA A 125 21.02 -37.08 50.69
N VAL A 126 21.98 -37.52 49.89
CA VAL A 126 21.81 -38.64 48.96
C VAL A 126 21.30 -39.82 49.78
N ALA A 127 20.13 -40.36 49.44
CA ALA A 127 19.66 -41.60 50.03
C ALA A 127 20.62 -42.71 49.60
N THR A 128 21.48 -43.15 50.53
CA THR A 128 22.27 -44.37 50.38
C THR A 128 21.32 -45.56 50.41
N ALA A 129 21.42 -46.39 49.37
CA ALA A 129 20.65 -47.61 49.17
C ALA A 129 20.97 -48.68 50.22
#